data_AF-A0A550GB57-F1
#
_entry.id   AF-A0A550GB57-F1
#
_cell.length_a   1.000
_cell.length_b   1.000
_cell.length_c   1.000
_cell.angle_alpha   90.00
_cell.angle_beta   90.00
_cell.angle_gamma   90.00
#
_symmetry.space_group_name_H-M   'P 1'
#
loop_
_entity.id
_entity.type
_entity.pdbx_description
1 polymer ?
#
loop_
_entity_poly.entity_id
_entity_poly.type
_entity_poly.pdbx_seq_one_letter_code
_entity_poly.pdbx_strand_id
1 'polypeptide(L)'
;SDYSFQLSRGFRALKAWMSLKEHGSNKYGRLIQQNIDQAFYLRELVEASPELELSAPVTLNIVCFRYVAPGIEGDALNEVNKRIVIELQEQGVAVLSGTVIEGKYVLRLANTNHRSRREDFDLLIREVMRIGKELNASHQPQRQNLTDA
;
A
#
# COMPACT_ATOMS: atom_id res chain seq x y z
N SER A 1 9.52 -11.66 -37.01
CA SER A 1 9.04 -12.80 -36.21
C SER A 1 7.59 -13.01 -36.59
N ASP A 2 7.31 -14.11 -37.30
CA ASP A 2 5.99 -14.42 -37.86
C ASP A 2 4.97 -14.86 -36.79
N TYR A 3 5.36 -14.85 -35.52
CA TYR A 3 4.56 -15.34 -34.39
C TYR A 3 3.75 -14.26 -33.66
N SER A 4 3.48 -13.11 -34.30
CA SER A 4 2.72 -12.05 -33.61
C SER A 4 2.03 -11.09 -34.57
N PHE A 5 0.88 -10.60 -34.15
CA PHE A 5 -0.05 -9.82 -34.98
C PHE A 5 0.52 -8.48 -35.50
N GLN A 6 1.51 -7.89 -34.83
CA GLN A 6 2.04 -6.59 -35.21
C GLN A 6 3.18 -6.71 -36.24
N LEU A 7 2.93 -6.27 -37.47
CA LEU A 7 3.89 -6.35 -38.59
C LEU A 7 5.10 -5.42 -38.40
N SER A 8 4.86 -4.13 -38.10
CA SER A 8 5.90 -3.14 -37.77
C SER A 8 5.89 -2.80 -36.29
N ARG A 9 7.02 -2.96 -35.60
CA ARG A 9 7.17 -2.66 -34.17
C ARG A 9 8.53 -2.05 -33.84
N GLY A 10 8.57 -1.19 -32.83
CA GLY A 10 9.83 -0.66 -32.29
C GLY A 10 10.68 -1.74 -31.62
N PHE A 11 11.98 -1.51 -31.51
CA PHE A 11 12.95 -2.45 -30.94
C PHE A 11 12.90 -2.48 -29.40
N ARG A 12 11.76 -2.90 -28.82
CA ARG A 12 11.53 -2.93 -27.36
C ARG A 12 12.53 -3.77 -26.59
N ALA A 13 13.13 -4.78 -27.23
CA ALA A 13 14.15 -5.61 -26.62
C ALA A 13 15.48 -4.87 -26.42
N LEU A 14 15.80 -3.87 -27.24
CA LEU A 14 17.08 -3.16 -27.16
C LEU A 14 17.25 -2.48 -25.80
N LYS A 15 16.23 -1.78 -25.30
CA LYS A 15 16.28 -1.13 -23.98
C LYS A 15 16.49 -2.14 -22.85
N ALA A 16 15.74 -3.26 -22.87
CA ALA A 16 15.86 -4.29 -21.84
C ALA A 16 17.24 -4.98 -21.89
N TRP A 17 17.73 -5.28 -23.10
CA TRP A 17 19.04 -5.88 -23.31
C TRP A 17 20.17 -4.96 -22.85
N MET A 18 20.13 -3.68 -23.22
CA MET A 18 21.15 -2.71 -22.79
C MET A 18 21.13 -2.51 -21.27
N SER A 19 19.96 -2.43 -20.64
CA SER A 19 19.84 -2.39 -19.18
C SER A 19 20.44 -3.61 -18.49
N LEU A 20 20.20 -4.82 -19.02
CA LEU A 20 20.80 -6.06 -18.50
C LEU A 20 22.30 -6.13 -18.72
N LYS A 21 22.81 -5.65 -19.86
CA LYS A 21 24.24 -5.64 -20.17
C LYS A 21 25.00 -4.66 -19.28
N GLU A 22 24.42 -3.49 -19.03
CA GLU A 22 25.01 -2.45 -18.18
C GLU A 22 25.00 -2.83 -16.70
N HIS A 23 23.87 -3.32 -16.19
CA HIS A 23 23.70 -3.55 -14.74
C HIS A 23 23.94 -4.98 -14.29
N GLY A 24 23.86 -5.96 -15.20
CA GLY A 24 23.93 -7.37 -14.90
C GLY A 24 22.67 -7.91 -14.19
N SER A 25 22.40 -9.20 -14.37
CA SER A 25 21.27 -9.88 -13.71
C SER A 25 21.38 -9.88 -12.18
N ASN A 26 22.61 -10.00 -11.64
CA ASN A 26 22.86 -10.04 -10.19
C ASN A 26 22.35 -8.78 -9.48
N LYS A 27 22.49 -7.60 -10.10
CA LYS A 27 22.00 -6.34 -9.49
C LYS A 27 20.47 -6.33 -9.43
N TYR A 28 19.80 -6.74 -10.50
CA TYR A 28 18.34 -6.86 -10.51
C TYR A 28 17.82 -7.87 -9.50
N GLY A 29 18.47 -9.04 -9.39
CA GLY A 29 18.13 -10.05 -8.39
C GLY A 29 18.18 -9.47 -6.97
N ARG A 30 19.25 -8.74 -6.63
CA ARG A 30 19.37 -8.07 -5.31
C ARG A 30 18.27 -7.03 -5.08
N LEU A 31 17.94 -6.22 -6.08
CA LEU A 31 16.88 -5.20 -5.95
C LEU A 31 15.48 -5.81 -5.81
N ILE A 32 15.21 -6.90 -6.52
CA ILE A 32 13.96 -7.65 -6.37
C ILE A 32 13.87 -8.23 -4.95
N GLN A 33 14.94 -8.87 -4.48
CA GLN A 33 14.99 -9.42 -3.12
C GLN A 33 14.82 -8.32 -2.07
N GLN A 34 15.50 -7.18 -2.22
CA GLN A 34 15.34 -6.03 -1.34
C GLN A 34 13.86 -5.57 -1.25
N ASN A 35 13.16 -5.48 -2.38
CA ASN A 35 11.75 -5.08 -2.39
C ASN A 35 10.84 -6.13 -1.72
N ILE A 36 11.17 -7.42 -1.84
CA ILE A 36 10.47 -8.50 -1.14
C ILE A 36 10.71 -8.40 0.37
N ASP A 37 11.97 -8.24 0.80
CA ASP A 37 12.33 -8.10 2.22
C ASP A 37 11.64 -6.87 2.85
N GLN A 38 11.51 -5.78 2.09
CA GLN A 38 10.77 -4.59 2.50
C GLN A 38 9.27 -4.82 2.64
N ALA A 39 8.66 -5.65 1.79
CA ALA A 39 7.26 -6.02 1.93
C ALA A 39 7.04 -6.91 3.17
N PHE A 40 7.96 -7.82 3.47
CA PHE A 40 7.94 -8.58 4.73
C PHE A 40 8.13 -7.69 5.95
N TYR A 41 9.02 -6.70 5.88
CA TYR A 41 9.17 -5.71 6.95
C TYR A 41 7.87 -4.92 7.18
N LEU A 42 7.23 -4.44 6.11
CA LEU A 42 5.94 -3.76 6.24
C LEU A 42 4.86 -4.68 6.83
N ARG A 43 4.84 -5.96 6.45
CA ARG A 43 3.95 -6.95 7.06
C ARG A 43 4.14 -7.02 8.58
N GLU A 44 5.39 -7.10 9.05
CA GLU A 44 5.70 -7.16 10.49
C GLU A 44 5.17 -5.91 11.21
N LEU A 45 5.32 -4.73 10.62
CA LEU A 45 4.77 -3.48 11.18
C LEU A 45 3.23 -3.49 11.26
N VAL A 46 2.57 -4.03 10.23
CA VAL A 46 1.11 -4.18 10.20
C VAL A 46 0.65 -5.17 11.27
N GLU A 47 1.26 -6.34 11.34
CA GLU A 47 0.89 -7.39 12.30
C GLU A 47 1.18 -6.98 13.76
N ALA A 48 2.14 -6.07 13.99
CA ALA A 48 2.44 -5.52 15.30
C ALA A 48 1.45 -4.44 15.78
N SER A 49 0.59 -3.92 14.89
CA SER A 49 -0.30 -2.79 15.17
C SER A 49 -1.76 -3.24 15.32
N PRO A 50 -2.42 -3.06 16.48
CA PRO A 50 -3.80 -3.50 16.68
C PRO A 50 -4.82 -2.68 15.87
N GLU A 51 -4.45 -1.46 15.43
CA GLU A 51 -5.28 -0.63 14.56
C GLU A 51 -5.18 -0.99 13.07
N LEU A 52 -4.43 -2.05 12.71
CA LEU A 52 -4.26 -2.49 11.33
C LEU A 52 -4.61 -3.97 11.17
N GLU A 53 -5.20 -4.31 10.02
CA GLU A 53 -5.54 -5.69 9.64
C GLU A 53 -4.83 -6.03 8.33
N LEU A 54 -3.99 -7.07 8.34
CA LEU A 54 -3.42 -7.64 7.11
C LEU A 54 -4.52 -8.36 6.32
N SER A 55 -4.72 -7.99 5.06
CA SER A 55 -5.87 -8.43 4.26
C SER A 55 -5.55 -9.54 3.26
N ALA A 56 -4.27 -9.87 3.06
CA ALA A 56 -3.82 -10.99 2.24
C ALA A 56 -2.41 -11.46 2.65
N PRO A 57 -2.05 -12.75 2.44
CA PRO A 57 -0.69 -13.22 2.67
C PRO A 57 0.35 -12.50 1.81
N VAL A 58 1.45 -12.07 2.42
CA VAL A 58 2.58 -11.45 1.72
C VAL A 58 3.52 -12.54 1.21
N THR A 59 3.63 -12.65 -0.12
CA THR A 59 4.46 -13.65 -0.81
C THR A 59 5.56 -13.04 -1.68
N LEU A 60 5.39 -11.78 -2.11
CA LEU A 60 6.30 -11.02 -2.95
C LEU A 60 6.36 -9.57 -2.43
N ASN A 61 6.61 -8.60 -3.30
CA ASN A 61 6.75 -7.18 -2.98
C ASN A 61 5.40 -6.42 -2.84
N ILE A 62 4.32 -7.11 -2.48
CA ILE A 62 2.97 -6.53 -2.38
C ILE A 62 2.40 -6.79 -0.99
N VAL A 63 1.91 -5.74 -0.34
CA VAL A 63 1.23 -5.80 0.96
C VAL A 63 -0.15 -5.15 0.82
N CYS A 64 -1.19 -5.88 1.20
CA CYS A 64 -2.56 -5.41 1.28
C CYS A 64 -2.99 -5.41 2.74
N PHE A 65 -3.36 -4.25 3.26
CA PHE A 65 -3.76 -4.07 4.65
C PHE A 65 -4.79 -2.95 4.76
N ARG A 66 -5.46 -2.85 5.90
CA ARG A 66 -6.42 -1.77 6.15
C ARG A 66 -6.31 -1.27 7.58
N TYR A 67 -6.70 -0.02 7.77
CA TYR A 67 -6.99 0.52 9.09
C TYR A 67 -8.29 -0.08 9.62
N VAL A 68 -8.30 -0.42 10.90
CA VAL A 68 -9.44 -0.91 11.67
C VAL A 68 -9.57 -0.12 12.97
N ALA A 69 -10.80 0.14 13.41
CA ALA A 69 -11.05 0.83 14.66
C ALA A 69 -12.36 0.33 15.30
N PRO A 70 -12.45 0.31 16.64
CA PRO A 70 -13.70 0.00 17.33
C PRO A 70 -14.82 0.98 16.94
N GLY A 71 -16.02 0.44 16.71
CA GLY A 71 -17.22 1.24 16.47
C GLY A 71 -17.44 1.70 15.02
N ILE A 72 -16.61 1.27 14.07
CA ILE A 72 -16.81 1.52 12.63
C ILE A 72 -16.55 0.24 11.82
N GLU A 73 -17.52 -0.15 11.00
CA GLU A 73 -17.47 -1.39 10.23
C GLU A 73 -18.07 -1.20 8.83
N GLY A 74 -17.99 -2.25 8.01
CA GLY A 74 -18.63 -2.31 6.68
C GLY A 74 -18.23 -1.16 5.76
N ASP A 75 -19.22 -0.56 5.11
CA ASP A 75 -19.02 0.51 4.12
C ASP A 75 -18.44 1.78 4.73
N ALA A 76 -18.79 2.12 5.98
CA ALA A 76 -18.20 3.26 6.66
C ALA A 76 -16.68 3.08 6.85
N LEU A 77 -16.24 1.89 7.25
CA LEU A 77 -14.82 1.58 7.36
C LEU A 77 -14.13 1.53 5.99
N ASN A 78 -14.84 1.11 4.94
CA ASN A 78 -14.34 1.16 3.57
C ASN A 78 -14.10 2.61 3.12
N GLU A 79 -15.02 3.53 3.40
CA GLU A 79 -14.86 4.95 3.08
C GLU A 79 -13.71 5.60 3.84
N VAL A 80 -13.54 5.28 5.13
CA VAL A 80 -12.37 5.73 5.89
C VAL A 80 -11.07 5.26 5.23
N ASN A 81 -10.96 3.99 4.87
CA ASN A 81 -9.75 3.46 4.21
C ASN A 81 -9.51 4.07 2.82
N LYS A 82 -10.56 4.34 2.04
CA LYS A 82 -10.45 5.11 0.78
C LYS A 82 -9.88 6.49 1.02
N ARG A 83 -10.39 7.19 2.04
CA ARG A 83 -9.96 8.54 2.39
C ARG A 83 -8.52 8.57 2.89
N ILE A 84 -8.08 7.58 3.68
CA ILE A 84 -6.67 7.45 4.10
C ILE A 84 -5.74 7.42 2.87
N VAL A 85 -6.08 6.65 1.83
CA VAL A 85 -5.26 6.59 0.60
C VAL A 85 -5.14 7.96 -0.07
N ILE A 86 -6.25 8.71 -0.14
CA ILE A 86 -6.28 10.05 -0.73
C ILE A 86 -5.41 11.01 0.10
N GLU A 87 -5.62 11.06 1.41
CA GLU A 87 -4.90 11.96 2.32
C GLU A 87 -3.39 11.69 2.32
N LEU A 88 -2.95 10.43 2.32
CA LEU A 88 -1.52 10.08 2.22
C LEU A 88 -0.87 10.63 0.95
N GLN A 89 -1.61 10.60 -0.17
CA GLN A 89 -1.12 11.11 -1.46
C GLN A 89 -1.12 12.63 -1.50
N GLU A 90 -2.20 13.27 -1.06
CA GLU A 90 -2.34 14.73 -1.04
C GLU A 90 -1.34 15.39 -0.09
N GLN A 91 -1.04 14.75 1.05
CA GLN A 91 -0.03 15.19 2.01
C GLN A 91 1.40 14.84 1.55
N GLY A 92 1.57 14.15 0.42
CA GLY A 92 2.88 13.79 -0.14
C GLY A 92 3.66 12.77 0.70
N VAL A 93 3.00 12.05 1.60
CA VAL A 93 3.63 11.06 2.49
C VAL A 93 4.02 9.82 1.70
N ALA A 94 3.07 9.24 0.98
CA ALA A 94 3.26 8.02 0.21
C ALA A 94 2.20 7.89 -0.89
N VAL A 95 2.58 7.26 -2.00
CA VAL A 95 1.65 6.95 -3.09
C VAL A 95 1.29 5.47 -3.09
N LEU A 96 0.06 5.17 -2.66
CA LEU A 96 -0.48 3.81 -2.64
C LEU A 96 -1.70 3.71 -3.54
N SER A 97 -1.90 2.53 -4.14
CA SER A 97 -3.20 2.17 -4.69
C SER A 97 -4.12 1.65 -3.60
N GLY A 98 -5.43 1.74 -3.79
CA GLY A 98 -6.38 0.92 -3.04
C GLY A 98 -7.00 -0.16 -3.93
N THR A 99 -7.55 -1.19 -3.30
CA THR A 99 -8.30 -2.26 -3.98
C THR A 99 -9.38 -2.82 -3.06
N VAL A 100 -10.22 -3.73 -3.60
CA VAL A 100 -11.26 -4.40 -2.83
C VAL A 100 -10.97 -5.89 -2.78
N ILE A 101 -10.89 -6.45 -1.59
CA ILE A 101 -10.72 -7.88 -1.33
C ILE A 101 -11.91 -8.32 -0.49
N GLU A 102 -12.70 -9.27 -0.99
CA GLU A 102 -13.88 -9.81 -0.27
C GLU A 102 -14.84 -8.71 0.26
N GLY A 103 -15.07 -7.67 -0.56
CA GLY A 103 -15.94 -6.53 -0.20
C GLY A 103 -15.31 -5.52 0.77
N LYS A 104 -14.09 -5.76 1.26
CA LYS A 104 -13.32 -4.85 2.11
C LYS A 104 -12.40 -3.98 1.26
N TYR A 105 -12.47 -2.66 1.43
CA TYR A 105 -11.49 -1.75 0.80
C TYR A 105 -10.19 -1.75 1.61
N VAL A 106 -9.07 -1.93 0.92
CA VAL A 106 -7.74 -2.09 1.52
C VAL A 106 -6.72 -1.18 0.83
N LEU A 107 -5.74 -0.72 1.60
CA LEU A 107 -4.53 -0.09 1.09
C LEU A 107 -3.64 -1.17 0.47
N ARG A 108 -3.13 -0.90 -0.73
CA ARG A 108 -2.28 -1.81 -1.48
C ARG A 108 -0.97 -1.13 -1.85
N LEU A 109 0.10 -1.55 -1.18
CA LEU A 109 1.47 -1.16 -1.53
C LEU A 109 2.12 -2.24 -2.41
N ALA A 110 2.54 -1.86 -3.60
CA ALA A 110 3.36 -2.70 -4.49
C ALA A 110 4.74 -2.04 -4.66
N ASN A 111 5.65 -2.30 -3.73
CA ASN A 111 6.93 -1.58 -3.69
C ASN A 111 7.88 -2.09 -4.79
N THR A 112 8.27 -1.20 -5.69
CA THR A 112 9.27 -1.46 -6.74
C THR A 112 10.38 -0.40 -6.76
N ASN A 113 10.34 0.54 -5.82
CA ASN A 113 11.27 1.65 -5.76
C ASN A 113 12.55 1.22 -5.04
N HIS A 114 13.63 1.06 -5.81
CA HIS A 114 14.96 0.70 -5.30
C HIS A 114 15.54 1.68 -4.27
N ARG A 115 14.97 2.89 -4.13
CA ARG A 115 15.42 3.92 -3.17
C ARG A 115 14.65 3.92 -1.86
N SER A 116 13.54 3.18 -1.76
CA SER A 116 12.78 3.08 -0.51
C SER A 116 13.67 2.50 0.58
N ARG A 117 13.52 3.00 1.80
CA ARG A 117 14.22 2.56 3.00
C ARG A 117 13.22 2.15 4.07
N ARG A 118 13.68 1.50 5.14
CA ARG A 118 12.78 1.03 6.22
C ARG A 118 12.02 2.18 6.87
N GLU A 119 12.67 3.32 7.01
CA GLU A 119 12.10 4.52 7.63
C GLU A 119 10.89 5.07 6.84
N ASP A 120 10.84 4.84 5.52
CA ASP A 120 9.69 5.22 4.69
C ASP A 120 8.45 4.38 5.04
N PHE A 121 8.63 3.10 5.39
CA PHE A 121 7.54 2.23 5.82
C PHE A 121 7.10 2.52 7.26
N ASP A 122 8.06 2.87 8.13
CA ASP A 122 7.76 3.32 9.49
C ASP A 122 6.92 4.61 9.47
N LEU A 123 7.29 5.56 8.59
CA LEU A 123 6.51 6.77 8.35
C LEU A 123 5.13 6.43 7.79
N LEU A 124 5.05 5.56 6.77
CA LEU A 124 3.78 5.14 6.18
C LEU A 124 2.80 4.61 7.23
N ILE A 125 3.23 3.66 8.06
CA ILE A 125 2.35 3.04 9.07
C ILE A 125 1.90 4.05 10.12
N ARG A 126 2.81 4.92 10.58
CA ARG A 126 2.49 5.99 11.51
C ARG A 126 1.43 6.94 10.95
N GLU A 127 1.59 7.36 9.70
CA GLU A 127 0.67 8.31 9.05
C GLU A 127 -0.68 7.66 8.70
N VAL A 128 -0.70 6.39 8.29
CA VAL A 128 -1.95 5.63 8.13
C VAL A 128 -2.75 5.63 9.43
N MET A 129 -2.11 5.34 10.56
CA MET A 129 -2.79 5.32 11.86
C MET A 129 -3.21 6.72 12.31
N ARG A 130 -2.37 7.75 12.10
CA ARG A 130 -2.71 9.14 12.44
C ARG A 130 -3.95 9.61 11.67
N ILE A 131 -3.92 9.48 10.35
CA ILE A 131 -5.01 9.88 9.47
C ILE A 131 -6.27 9.04 9.76
N GLY A 132 -6.13 7.73 9.96
CA GLY A 132 -7.24 6.85 10.34
C GLY A 132 -7.92 7.28 11.64
N LYS A 133 -7.14 7.67 12.66
CA LYS A 133 -7.68 8.19 13.94
C LYS A 133 -8.40 9.52 13.77
N GLU A 134 -7.85 10.45 13.01
CA GLU A 134 -8.46 11.77 12.73
C GLU A 134 -9.80 11.63 11.97
N LEU A 135 -9.83 10.75 10.95
CA LEU A 135 -11.02 10.48 10.17
C LEU A 135 -12.09 9.75 10.99
N ASN A 136 -11.69 8.79 11.84
CA ASN A 136 -12.62 8.08 12.71
C ASN A 136 -13.24 9.00 13.78
N ALA A 137 -12.44 9.89 14.37
CA ALA A 137 -12.94 10.87 15.33
C ALA A 137 -13.98 11.82 14.70
N SER A 138 -13.81 12.15 13.42
CA SER A 138 -14.76 12.97 12.65
C SER A 138 -16.04 12.22 12.26
N HIS A 139 -16.02 10.88 12.25
CA HIS A 139 -17.19 10.04 11.95
C HIS A 139 -18.05 9.71 13.18
N GLN A 140 -17.52 9.85 14.41
CA GLN A 140 -18.32 9.65 15.62
C GLN A 140 -19.25 10.87 15.81
N PRO A 141 -20.59 10.72 15.74
CA PRO A 141 -21.49 11.83 16.02
C PRO A 141 -21.28 12.30 17.46
N GLN A 142 -21.32 13.62 17.67
CA GLN A 142 -21.45 14.23 19.00
C GLN A 142 -22.55 13.46 19.75
N ARG A 143 -22.16 12.68 20.78
CA ARG A 143 -23.14 12.09 21.70
C ARG A 143 -24.03 13.24 22.17
N GLN A 144 -25.31 13.15 21.84
CA GLN A 144 -26.35 14.04 22.33
C GLN A 144 -26.16 14.25 23.83
N ASN A 145 -25.71 15.44 24.21
CA ASN A 145 -26.00 16.00 25.52
C ASN A 145 -27.49 16.36 25.52
N LEU A 146 -28.35 15.36 25.69
CA LEU A 146 -29.73 15.57 26.10
C LEU A 146 -30.21 14.33 26.86
N THR A 147 -29.87 14.29 28.14
CA THR A 147 -30.62 13.52 29.14
C THR A 147 -30.57 14.32 30.44
N ASP A 148 -31.76 14.79 30.82
CA ASP A 148 -32.23 15.14 32.16
C ASP A 148 -31.68 16.40 32.87
N ALA A 149 -32.44 17.52 32.73
CA ALA A 149 -33.18 18.19 33.81
C ALA A 149 -33.51 19.65 33.46
#